data_AF-A0A1G6PFK1-F1
#
_entry.id   AF-A0A1G6PFK1-F1
#
_cell.length_a   1.000
_cell.length_b   1.000
_cell.length_c   1.000
_cell.angle_alpha   90.00
_cell.angle_beta   90.00
_cell.angle_gamma   90.00
#
_symmetry.space_group_name_H-M   'P 1'
#
loop_
_entity.id
_entity.type
_entity.pdbx_description
1 polymer ?
#
loop_
_entity_poly.entity_id
_entity_poly.type
_entity_poly.pdbx_seq_one_letter_code
_entity_poly.pdbx_strand_id
1 'polypeptide(L)'
;MLDVLTTNMQALAGLDRAAMGALLANMIDGFRADCDRAERRGSTVPRHFRIHWDGDFFSLEYAEAWADVIRASPDVRFWVYTRSFDPSALDVLPALTDLPNLTVYLSVDPDNLPAAMEARRRHPWARWAYLAETFADGRADLAALPGKRYPCPENGRRLPLITEKGSACIRCGICPSGRGDVVFAIAKK
;
A
#
# COMPACT_ATOMS: atom_id res chain seq x y z
N MET A 1 -20.44 8.64 0.68
CA MET A 1 -19.11 7.98 0.67
C MET A 1 -17.95 8.98 0.67
N LEU A 2 -18.10 10.21 0.12
CA LEU A 2 -17.12 11.31 0.27
C LEU A 2 -16.88 11.80 1.72
N ASP A 3 -17.78 11.47 2.64
CA ASP A 3 -17.81 12.00 4.01
C ASP A 3 -16.73 11.41 4.93
N VAL A 4 -16.46 10.10 4.82
CA VAL A 4 -15.56 9.40 5.75
C VAL A 4 -14.08 9.75 5.52
N LEU A 5 -13.64 9.87 4.27
CA LEU A 5 -12.24 10.20 3.95
C LEU A 5 -11.90 11.63 4.36
N THR A 6 -12.81 12.56 4.09
CA THR A 6 -12.67 13.97 4.50
C THR A 6 -12.63 14.07 6.01
N THR A 7 -13.50 13.34 6.71
CA THR A 7 -13.55 13.30 8.19
C THR A 7 -12.26 12.71 8.78
N ASN A 8 -11.73 11.61 8.23
CA ASN A 8 -10.50 10.99 8.73
C ASN A 8 -9.26 11.87 8.48
N MET A 9 -9.17 12.51 7.31
CA MET A 9 -8.10 13.45 7.02
C MET A 9 -8.18 14.66 7.95
N GLN A 10 -9.36 15.23 8.16
CA GLN A 10 -9.58 16.35 9.09
C GLN A 10 -9.23 16.00 10.54
N ALA A 11 -9.50 14.77 10.97
CA ALA A 11 -9.14 14.31 12.30
C ALA A 11 -7.62 14.25 12.53
N LEU A 12 -6.83 14.10 11.46
CA LEU A 12 -5.37 14.08 11.51
C LEU A 12 -4.75 15.43 11.16
N ALA A 13 -5.42 16.22 10.31
CA ALA A 13 -4.93 17.52 9.87
C ALA A 13 -4.86 18.49 11.05
N GLY A 14 -3.65 18.99 11.34
CA GLY A 14 -3.38 19.89 12.45
C GLY A 14 -2.98 19.20 13.76
N LEU A 15 -2.96 17.87 13.79
CA LEU A 15 -2.32 17.13 14.88
C LEU A 15 -0.80 17.06 14.65
N ASP A 16 -0.04 17.04 15.74
CA ASP A 16 1.38 16.73 15.67
C ASP A 16 1.61 15.22 15.40
N ARG A 17 2.85 14.85 15.09
CA ARG A 17 3.27 13.47 14.81
C ARG A 17 2.88 12.49 15.92
N ALA A 18 2.98 12.89 17.19
CA ALA A 18 2.68 12.01 18.32
C ALA A 18 1.18 11.74 18.44
N ALA A 19 0.35 12.78 18.30
CA ALA A 19 -1.09 12.67 18.31
C ALA A 19 -1.61 11.87 17.10
N MET A 20 -1.07 12.09 15.90
CA MET A 20 -1.35 11.25 14.73
C MET A 20 -0.98 9.79 15.00
N GLY A 21 0.23 9.55 15.53
CA GLY A 21 0.72 8.22 15.88
C GLY A 21 -0.19 7.49 16.86
N ALA A 22 -0.72 8.18 17.88
CA ALA A 22 -1.65 7.60 18.84
C ALA A 22 -2.97 7.13 18.19
N LEU A 23 -3.55 7.95 17.30
CA LEU A 23 -4.76 7.57 16.57
C LEU A 23 -4.52 6.37 15.64
N LEU A 24 -3.39 6.37 14.93
CA LEU A 24 -2.98 5.27 14.07
C LEU A 24 -2.74 3.98 14.88
N ALA A 25 -2.06 4.06 16.02
CA ALA A 25 -1.83 2.93 16.91
C ALA A 25 -3.15 2.33 17.42
N ASN A 26 -4.09 3.18 17.86
CA ASN A 26 -5.42 2.73 18.29
C ASN A 26 -6.17 1.98 17.19
N MET A 27 -6.04 2.42 15.93
CA MET A 27 -6.62 1.71 14.78
C MET A 27 -5.98 0.32 14.59
N ILE A 28 -4.65 0.22 14.71
CA ILE A 28 -3.95 -1.08 14.59
C ILE A 28 -4.30 -2.01 15.75
N ASP A 29 -4.50 -1.50 16.96
CA ASP A 29 -4.96 -2.30 18.10
C ASP A 29 -6.39 -2.81 17.92
N GLY A 30 -7.28 -1.99 17.35
CA GLY A 30 -8.61 -2.44 16.92
C GLY A 30 -8.52 -3.58 15.89
N PHE A 31 -7.65 -3.44 14.90
CA PHE A 31 -7.39 -4.49 13.91
C PHE A 31 -6.87 -5.80 14.54
N ARG A 32 -5.93 -5.71 15.50
CA ARG A 32 -5.46 -6.88 16.27
C ARG A 32 -6.60 -7.55 17.03
N ALA A 33 -7.40 -6.78 17.74
CA ALA A 33 -8.52 -7.30 18.52
C ALA A 33 -9.55 -8.04 17.64
N ASP A 34 -9.79 -7.55 16.43
CA ASP A 34 -10.66 -8.22 15.47
C ASP A 34 -10.04 -9.50 14.89
N CYS A 35 -8.73 -9.51 14.65
CA CYS A 35 -8.01 -10.73 14.30
C CYS A 35 -8.13 -11.79 15.41
N ASP A 36 -7.85 -11.41 16.66
CA ASP A 36 -7.93 -12.30 17.82
C ASP A 36 -9.35 -12.84 18.04
N ARG A 37 -10.37 -12.02 17.76
CA ARG A 37 -11.78 -12.43 17.81
C ARG A 37 -12.11 -13.47 16.75
N ALA A 38 -11.59 -13.31 15.54
CA ALA A 38 -11.76 -14.29 14.46
C ALA A 38 -11.02 -15.60 14.78
N GLU A 39 -9.81 -15.53 15.33
CA GLU A 39 -9.02 -16.70 15.75
C GLU A 39 -9.71 -17.49 16.86
N ARG A 40 -10.27 -16.81 17.87
CA ARG A 40 -11.09 -17.45 18.91
C ARG A 40 -12.33 -18.17 18.37
N ARG A 41 -12.81 -17.80 17.18
CA ARG A 41 -13.93 -18.45 16.48
C ARG A 41 -13.47 -19.57 15.53
N GLY A 42 -12.19 -19.94 15.57
CA GLY A 42 -11.62 -21.03 14.78
C GLY A 42 -11.12 -20.62 13.39
N SER A 43 -11.07 -19.33 13.07
CA SER A 43 -10.48 -18.85 11.81
C SER A 43 -8.96 -18.75 11.93
N THR A 44 -8.25 -18.84 10.80
CA THR A 44 -6.83 -18.44 10.72
C THR A 44 -6.74 -17.17 9.89
N VAL A 45 -6.34 -16.06 10.49
CA VAL A 45 -6.30 -14.75 9.83
C VAL A 45 -4.88 -14.18 9.86
N PRO A 46 -4.27 -13.88 8.71
CA PRO A 46 -2.97 -13.22 8.71
C PRO A 46 -3.14 -11.77 9.17
N ARG A 47 -2.25 -11.32 10.05
CA ARG A 47 -2.16 -9.92 10.51
C ARG A 47 -1.51 -9.05 9.44
N HIS A 48 -2.21 -8.89 8.32
CA HIS A 48 -1.78 -8.13 7.15
C HIS A 48 -2.68 -6.90 6.98
N PHE A 49 -2.11 -5.71 7.06
CA PHE A 49 -2.83 -4.44 7.02
C PHE A 49 -2.41 -3.59 5.81
N ARG A 50 -3.37 -3.22 4.95
CA ARG A 50 -3.13 -2.26 3.87
C ARG A 50 -3.28 -0.85 4.42
N ILE A 51 -2.23 -0.06 4.34
CA ILE A 51 -2.30 1.37 4.60
C ILE A 51 -3.00 2.01 3.40
N HIS A 52 -4.02 2.83 3.69
CA HIS A 52 -4.90 3.49 2.73
C HIS A 52 -5.66 2.50 1.82
N TRP A 53 -6.96 2.35 2.13
CA TRP A 53 -7.89 1.77 1.16
C TRP A 53 -8.11 2.75 -0.01
N ASP A 54 -8.24 4.02 0.33
CA ASP A 54 -8.37 5.18 -0.56
C ASP A 54 -7.62 6.37 0.08
N GLY A 55 -7.16 7.31 -0.75
CA GLY A 55 -6.28 8.41 -0.35
C GLY A 55 -4.78 8.07 -0.36
N ASP A 56 -3.98 9.02 0.14
CA ASP A 56 -2.50 8.95 0.17
C ASP A 56 -1.96 9.73 1.39
N PHE A 57 -0.64 9.71 1.57
CA PHE A 57 0.03 10.58 2.53
C PHE A 57 -0.09 12.05 2.11
N PHE A 58 -0.53 12.90 3.03
CA PHE A 58 -0.70 14.35 2.81
C PHE A 58 0.42 15.20 3.43
N SER A 59 1.29 14.61 4.26
CA SER A 59 2.47 15.27 4.82
C SER A 59 3.57 14.27 5.17
N LEU A 60 4.80 14.77 5.32
CA LEU A 60 5.93 13.97 5.78
C LEU A 60 5.72 13.50 7.23
N GLU A 61 5.26 14.37 8.13
CA GLU A 61 4.99 14.03 9.53
C GLU A 61 3.94 12.91 9.66
N TYR A 62 2.96 12.86 8.77
CA TYR A 62 1.98 11.77 8.74
C TYR A 62 2.60 10.44 8.30
N ALA A 63 3.49 10.46 7.31
CA ALA A 63 4.23 9.27 6.90
C ALA A 63 5.18 8.79 8.01
N GLU A 64 5.80 9.71 8.73
CA GLU A 64 6.64 9.42 9.88
C GLU A 64 5.86 8.85 11.07
N ALA A 65 4.65 9.36 11.35
CA ALA A 65 3.77 8.78 12.35
C ALA A 65 3.39 7.32 12.00
N TRP A 66 3.13 7.04 10.72
CA TRP A 66 2.97 5.67 10.23
C TRP A 66 4.23 4.83 10.44
N ALA A 67 5.42 5.37 10.12
CA ALA A 67 6.68 4.67 10.33
C ALA A 67 6.88 4.26 11.80
N ASP A 68 6.50 5.12 12.75
CA ASP A 68 6.57 4.81 14.18
C ASP A 68 5.62 3.66 14.56
N VAL A 69 4.37 3.70 14.10
CA VAL A 69 3.38 2.63 14.35
C VAL A 69 3.82 1.31 13.72
N ILE A 70 4.39 1.35 12.52
CA ILE A 70 4.91 0.17 11.82
C ILE A 70 6.07 -0.44 12.62
N ARG A 71 7.03 0.36 13.09
CA ARG A 71 8.15 -0.11 13.92
C ARG A 71 7.66 -0.73 15.23
N ALA A 72 6.65 -0.13 15.86
CA ALA A 72 6.05 -0.63 17.09
C ALA A 72 5.17 -1.88 16.89
N SER A 73 4.90 -2.28 15.64
CA SER A 73 3.96 -3.35 15.28
C SER A 73 4.63 -4.48 14.45
N PRO A 74 5.70 -5.12 14.94
CA PRO A 74 6.43 -6.13 14.17
C PRO A 74 5.61 -7.39 13.87
N ASP A 75 4.53 -7.63 14.60
CA ASP A 75 3.56 -8.70 14.40
C ASP A 75 2.62 -8.47 13.19
N VAL A 76 2.52 -7.24 12.70
CA VAL A 76 1.67 -6.85 11.57
C VAL A 76 2.51 -6.61 10.32
N ARG A 77 2.10 -7.22 9.20
CA ARG A 77 2.65 -6.92 7.86
C ARG A 77 1.88 -5.79 7.23
N PHE A 78 2.57 -4.73 6.85
CA PHE A 78 1.99 -3.58 6.17
C PHE A 78 2.31 -3.58 4.68
N TRP A 79 1.40 -3.03 3.89
CA TRP A 79 1.74 -2.58 2.53
C TRP A 79 0.94 -1.34 2.16
N VAL A 80 1.49 -0.53 1.25
CA VAL A 80 0.88 0.74 0.81
C VAL A 80 1.16 0.98 -0.67
N TYR A 81 0.22 1.66 -1.34
CA TYR A 81 0.44 2.29 -2.64
C TYR A 81 0.47 3.80 -2.42
N THR A 82 1.47 4.50 -2.96
CA THR A 82 1.59 5.96 -2.79
C THR A 82 2.05 6.64 -4.08
N ARG A 83 1.51 7.83 -4.34
CA ARG A 83 1.96 8.81 -5.35
C ARG A 83 2.84 9.90 -4.73
N SER A 84 2.97 9.94 -3.41
CA SER A 84 3.77 10.93 -2.66
C SER A 84 5.27 10.59 -2.69
N PHE A 85 5.86 10.63 -3.89
CA PHE A 85 7.27 10.33 -4.14
C PHE A 85 7.98 11.39 -5.00
N ASP A 86 7.32 12.52 -5.26
CA ASP A 86 7.88 13.64 -6.03
C ASP A 86 8.46 14.69 -5.06
N PRO A 87 9.79 14.90 -5.05
CA PRO A 87 10.43 15.88 -4.16
C PRO A 87 9.95 17.33 -4.36
N SER A 88 9.36 17.67 -5.51
CA SER A 88 8.84 19.01 -5.78
C SER A 88 7.47 19.27 -5.14
N ALA A 89 6.77 18.21 -4.72
CA ALA A 89 5.45 18.30 -4.09
C ALA A 89 5.47 17.68 -2.69
N LEU A 90 5.64 16.35 -2.61
CA LEU A 90 5.76 15.59 -1.39
C LEU A 90 6.47 14.27 -1.68
N ASP A 91 7.58 14.02 -0.99
CA ASP A 91 8.30 12.74 -1.03
C ASP A 91 8.35 12.12 0.36
N VAL A 92 7.57 11.05 0.56
CA VAL A 92 7.51 10.33 1.84
C VAL A 92 8.42 9.11 1.91
N LEU A 93 9.07 8.73 0.80
CA LEU A 93 9.89 7.52 0.74
C LEU A 93 11.03 7.50 1.78
N PRO A 94 11.70 8.62 2.11
CA PRO A 94 12.68 8.64 3.19
C PRO A 94 12.13 8.21 4.56
N ALA A 95 10.89 8.57 4.89
CA ALA A 95 10.26 8.20 6.17
C ALA A 95 9.92 6.69 6.25
N LEU A 96 9.74 6.05 5.09
CA LEU A 96 9.32 4.66 4.97
C LEU A 96 10.48 3.67 4.75
N THR A 97 11.72 4.14 4.86
CA THR A 97 12.92 3.31 4.70
C THR A 97 13.20 2.44 5.94
N ASP A 98 13.87 1.30 5.74
CA ASP A 98 14.28 0.35 6.79
C ASP A 98 13.15 -0.16 7.71
N LEU A 99 11.94 -0.33 7.15
CA LEU A 99 10.79 -0.91 7.83
C LEU A 99 10.59 -2.37 7.36
N PRO A 100 11.15 -3.38 8.07
CA PRO A 100 11.18 -4.77 7.59
C PRO A 100 9.80 -5.43 7.50
N ASN A 101 8.80 -4.86 8.17
CA ASN A 101 7.40 -5.26 8.13
C ASN A 101 6.54 -4.44 7.15
N LEU A 102 7.12 -3.59 6.30
CA LEU A 102 6.41 -2.79 5.30
C LEU A 102 6.82 -3.15 3.86
N THR A 103 5.84 -3.21 2.96
CA THR A 103 6.08 -3.18 1.51
C THR A 103 5.49 -1.90 0.90
N VAL A 104 6.34 -1.07 0.29
CA VAL A 104 5.89 0.15 -0.41
C VAL A 104 5.84 -0.08 -1.90
N TYR A 105 4.75 0.35 -2.51
CA TYR A 105 4.57 0.39 -3.95
C TYR A 105 4.37 1.85 -4.39
N LEU A 106 5.18 2.30 -5.34
CA LEU A 106 4.92 3.51 -6.11
C LEU A 106 3.66 3.24 -6.94
N SER A 107 2.65 4.09 -6.79
CA SER A 107 1.43 4.07 -7.60
C SER A 107 1.70 4.84 -8.88
N VAL A 108 1.78 4.11 -10.00
CA VAL A 108 2.31 4.65 -11.26
C VAL A 108 1.30 4.50 -12.38
N ASP A 109 1.20 5.51 -13.22
CA ASP A 109 0.52 5.51 -14.50
C ASP A 109 1.40 6.25 -15.54
N PRO A 110 1.00 6.32 -16.82
CA PRO A 110 1.79 7.02 -17.83
C PRO A 110 2.09 8.49 -17.49
N ASP A 111 1.22 9.16 -16.73
CA ASP A 111 1.34 10.58 -16.43
C ASP A 111 2.47 10.87 -15.43
N ASN A 112 2.71 9.98 -14.47
CA ASN A 112 3.76 10.14 -13.46
C ASN A 112 4.96 9.19 -13.62
N LEU A 113 5.03 8.45 -14.73
CA LEU A 113 6.09 7.48 -15.01
C LEU A 113 7.51 8.07 -14.85
N PRO A 114 7.85 9.25 -15.41
CA PRO A 114 9.20 9.82 -15.24
C PRO A 114 9.57 10.08 -13.76
N ALA A 115 8.63 10.61 -12.97
CA ALA A 115 8.86 10.86 -11.55
C ALA A 115 9.02 9.55 -10.76
N ALA A 116 8.22 8.52 -11.10
CA ALA A 116 8.33 7.21 -10.48
C ALA A 116 9.66 6.50 -10.79
N MET A 117 10.18 6.66 -12.02
CA MET A 117 11.50 6.14 -12.40
C MET A 117 12.61 6.77 -11.55
N GLU A 118 12.58 8.10 -11.38
CA GLU A 118 13.55 8.80 -10.55
C GLU A 118 13.43 8.42 -9.07
N ALA A 119 12.20 8.32 -8.56
CA ALA A 119 11.95 7.84 -7.20
C ALA A 119 12.49 6.42 -6.97
N ARG A 120 12.25 5.49 -7.90
CA ARG A 120 12.78 4.11 -7.86
C ARG A 120 14.31 4.08 -7.93
N ARG A 121 14.94 5.00 -8.67
CA ARG A 121 16.41 5.13 -8.73
C ARG A 121 17.00 5.53 -7.38
N ARG A 122 16.36 6.48 -6.68
CA ARG A 122 16.75 6.92 -5.33
C ARG A 122 16.41 5.87 -4.26
N HIS A 123 15.32 5.15 -4.44
CA HIS A 123 14.77 4.18 -3.49
C HIS A 123 14.53 2.82 -4.18
N PRO A 124 15.59 2.06 -4.50
CA PRO A 124 15.48 0.80 -5.25
C PRO A 124 14.72 -0.32 -4.53
N TRP A 125 14.46 -0.15 -3.23
CA TRP A 125 13.67 -1.04 -2.40
C TRP A 125 12.15 -0.90 -2.64
N ALA A 126 11.69 0.23 -3.16
CA ALA A 126 10.27 0.48 -3.45
C ALA A 126 9.81 -0.33 -4.68
N ARG A 127 8.56 -0.77 -4.69
CA ARG A 127 7.95 -1.61 -5.74
C ARG A 127 7.09 -0.78 -6.71
N TRP A 128 6.72 -1.31 -7.88
CA TRP A 128 5.82 -0.64 -8.83
C TRP A 128 4.43 -1.24 -8.69
N ALA A 129 3.43 -0.37 -8.57
CA ALA A 129 2.03 -0.66 -8.85
C ALA A 129 1.62 0.14 -10.08
N TYR A 130 1.85 -0.45 -11.26
CA TYR A 130 1.69 0.24 -12.54
C TYR A 130 0.31 0.02 -13.13
N LEU A 131 -0.43 1.09 -13.40
CA LEU A 131 -1.71 1.08 -14.10
C LEU A 131 -1.49 1.38 -15.57
N ALA A 132 -1.90 0.45 -16.42
CA ALA A 132 -1.87 0.57 -17.88
C ALA A 132 -3.28 0.46 -18.47
N GLU A 133 -3.42 0.74 -19.76
CA GLU A 133 -4.68 0.50 -20.48
C GLU A 133 -5.01 -0.99 -20.48
N THR A 134 -4.11 -1.84 -20.97
CA THR A 134 -4.21 -3.31 -20.87
C THR A 134 -3.03 -3.92 -20.10
N PHE A 135 -3.17 -5.18 -19.70
CA PHE A 135 -2.03 -5.92 -19.15
C PHE A 135 -0.90 -6.13 -20.16
N ALA A 136 -1.19 -6.08 -21.47
CA ALA A 136 -0.17 -6.19 -22.52
C ALA A 136 0.66 -4.90 -22.60
N ASP A 137 0.01 -3.74 -22.55
CA ASP A 137 0.68 -2.43 -22.55
C ASP A 137 1.56 -2.29 -21.32
N GLY A 138 1.04 -2.61 -20.13
CA GLY A 138 1.85 -2.57 -18.91
C GLY A 138 3.03 -3.54 -18.90
N ARG A 139 2.97 -4.65 -19.65
CA ARG A 139 4.13 -5.53 -19.84
C ARG A 139 5.16 -4.90 -20.79
N ALA A 140 4.70 -4.20 -21.84
CA ALA A 140 5.56 -3.52 -22.78
C ALA A 140 6.27 -2.33 -22.13
N ASP A 141 5.54 -1.48 -21.42
CA ASP A 141 6.06 -0.28 -20.74
C ASP A 141 7.16 -0.64 -19.73
N LEU A 142 6.97 -1.75 -19.00
CA LEU A 142 7.92 -2.19 -17.98
C LEU A 142 8.95 -3.20 -18.49
N ALA A 143 8.97 -3.55 -19.79
CA ALA A 143 9.78 -4.64 -20.33
C ALA A 143 11.29 -4.45 -20.06
N ALA A 144 11.77 -3.21 -20.17
CA ALA A 144 13.18 -2.86 -19.99
C ALA A 144 13.62 -2.77 -18.51
N LEU A 145 12.67 -2.75 -17.56
CA LEU A 145 13.00 -2.64 -16.14
C LEU A 145 13.41 -4.02 -15.58
N PRO A 146 14.22 -4.09 -14.51
CA PRO A 146 14.53 -5.35 -13.84
C PRO A 146 13.41 -5.79 -12.89
N GLY A 147 13.36 -7.10 -12.55
CA GLY A 147 12.46 -7.65 -11.54
C GLY A 147 11.23 -8.39 -12.07
N LYS A 148 10.57 -9.15 -11.18
CA LYS A 148 9.35 -9.90 -11.50
C LYS A 148 8.14 -8.98 -11.47
N ARG A 149 7.23 -9.16 -12.44
CA ARG A 149 5.96 -8.44 -12.56
C ARG A 149 4.81 -9.42 -12.57
N TYR A 150 3.76 -9.08 -11.85
CA TYR A 150 2.56 -9.90 -11.77
C TYR A 150 1.33 -9.09 -12.18
N PRO A 151 0.52 -9.56 -13.15
CA PRO A 151 -0.79 -8.96 -13.37
C PRO A 151 -1.66 -9.20 -12.13
N CYS A 152 -2.30 -8.15 -11.62
CA CYS A 152 -3.19 -8.28 -10.47
C CYS A 152 -4.34 -9.25 -10.81
N PRO A 153 -4.48 -10.39 -10.10
CA PRO A 153 -5.49 -11.39 -10.42
C PRO A 153 -6.90 -10.91 -10.09
N GLU A 154 -7.06 -9.97 -9.15
CA GLU A 154 -8.35 -9.38 -8.82
C GLU A 154 -8.82 -8.41 -9.91
N ASN A 155 -7.98 -7.44 -10.26
CA ASN A 155 -8.27 -6.48 -11.32
C ASN A 155 -8.50 -7.19 -12.67
N GLY A 156 -7.75 -8.25 -12.94
CA GLY A 156 -7.93 -9.13 -14.10
C GLY A 156 -9.07 -10.15 -13.99
N ARG A 157 -9.93 -10.07 -12.96
CA ARG A 157 -11.11 -10.94 -12.72
C ARG A 157 -10.82 -12.44 -12.61
N ARG A 158 -9.57 -12.84 -12.35
CA ARG A 158 -9.18 -14.23 -12.08
C ARG A 158 -9.44 -14.63 -10.62
N LEU A 159 -9.60 -13.64 -9.73
CA LEU A 159 -9.86 -13.83 -8.31
C LEU A 159 -10.89 -12.80 -7.83
N PRO A 160 -12.01 -13.20 -7.21
CA PRO A 160 -12.96 -12.23 -6.63
C PRO A 160 -12.34 -11.44 -5.48
N LEU A 161 -12.74 -10.18 -5.32
CA LEU A 161 -12.19 -9.27 -4.30
C LEU A 161 -12.29 -9.85 -2.88
N ILE A 162 -13.45 -10.40 -2.51
CA ILE A 162 -13.70 -11.07 -1.23
C ILE A 162 -14.41 -12.40 -1.49
N THR A 163 -13.96 -13.46 -0.83
CA THR A 163 -14.70 -14.72 -0.72
C THR A 163 -14.61 -15.24 0.72
N GLU A 164 -15.29 -16.36 1.02
CA GLU A 164 -15.18 -17.06 2.31
C GLU A 164 -13.73 -17.48 2.65
N LYS A 165 -12.88 -17.63 1.62
CA LYS A 165 -11.44 -17.96 1.78
C LYS A 165 -10.57 -16.72 2.05
N GLY A 166 -11.17 -15.55 2.23
CA GLY A 166 -10.49 -14.27 2.45
C GLY A 166 -10.43 -13.38 1.22
N SER A 167 -9.74 -12.24 1.37
CA SER A 167 -9.61 -11.23 0.31
C SER A 167 -8.61 -11.63 -0.77
N ALA A 168 -8.78 -11.09 -1.98
CA ALA A 168 -7.92 -11.37 -3.10
C ALA A 168 -6.44 -11.03 -2.84
N CYS A 169 -6.17 -9.89 -2.16
CA CYS A 169 -4.81 -9.44 -1.86
C CYS A 169 -4.08 -10.42 -0.95
N ILE A 170 -4.77 -10.96 0.06
CA ILE A 170 -4.21 -11.93 0.99
C ILE A 170 -4.04 -13.29 0.33
N ARG A 171 -5.05 -13.74 -0.43
CA ARG A 171 -5.01 -15.03 -1.13
C ARG A 171 -3.98 -15.07 -2.25
N CYS A 172 -3.83 -13.99 -3.02
CA CYS A 172 -2.79 -13.92 -4.03
C CYS A 172 -1.42 -13.71 -3.40
N GLY A 173 -1.34 -12.87 -2.35
CA GLY A 173 -0.13 -12.60 -1.58
C GLY A 173 0.91 -11.72 -2.27
N ILE A 174 0.69 -11.21 -3.49
CA ILE A 174 1.70 -10.45 -4.25
C ILE A 174 2.15 -9.20 -3.48
N CYS A 175 1.19 -8.33 -3.16
CA CYS A 175 1.47 -7.02 -2.57
C CYS A 175 1.85 -7.09 -1.08
N PRO A 176 1.15 -7.87 -0.23
CA PRO A 176 1.51 -7.99 1.18
C PRO A 176 2.92 -8.57 1.42
N SER A 177 3.38 -9.48 0.55
CA SER A 177 4.71 -10.10 0.68
C SER A 177 5.80 -9.43 -0.15
N GLY A 178 5.46 -8.46 -0.98
CA GLY A 178 6.41 -7.83 -1.89
C GLY A 178 7.09 -8.82 -2.85
N ARG A 179 6.38 -9.79 -3.42
CA ARG A 179 7.02 -10.78 -4.33
C ARG A 179 7.54 -10.21 -5.64
N GLY A 180 7.10 -9.00 -5.99
CA GLY A 180 7.49 -8.31 -7.20
C GLY A 180 6.65 -7.07 -7.41
N ASP A 181 6.86 -6.45 -8.56
CA ASP A 181 6.01 -5.39 -9.07
C ASP A 181 4.64 -5.95 -9.47
N VAL A 182 3.61 -5.10 -9.41
CA VAL A 182 2.23 -5.45 -9.78
C VAL A 182 1.76 -4.54 -10.91
N VAL A 183 1.08 -5.14 -11.88
CA VAL A 183 0.48 -4.42 -13.02
C VAL A 183 -1.03 -4.49 -12.88
N PHE A 184 -1.69 -3.37 -13.10
CA PHE A 184 -3.14 -3.20 -13.18
C PHE A 184 -3.52 -2.74 -14.59
N ALA A 185 -4.73 -3.07 -15.01
CA ALA A 185 -5.28 -2.70 -16.31
C ALA A 185 -6.65 -2.02 -16.15
N ILE A 186 -6.90 -1.00 -16.96
CA ILE A 186 -8.21 -0.36 -17.10
C ILE A 186 -9.13 -1.27 -17.92
N ALA A 187 -8.70 -1.60 -19.14
CA ALA A 187 -9.35 -2.53 -20.02
C ALA A 187 -8.93 -3.96 -19.67
N LYS A 188 -9.92 -4.79 -19.36
CA LYS A 188 -9.75 -6.19 -18.94
C LYS A 188 -9.60 -7.16 -20.12
N LYS A 189 -9.17 -6.64 -21.28
CA LYS A 189 -8.90 -7.44 -22.49
C LYS A 189 -7.55 -8.14 -22.39
#